data_AF-A0A7V0VFK3-F1
#
_entry.id   AF-A0A7V0VFK3-F1
#
_cell.length_a   1.000
_cell.length_b   1.000
_cell.length_c   1.000
_cell.angle_alpha   90.00
_cell.angle_beta   90.00
_cell.angle_gamma   90.00
#
_symmetry.space_group_name_H-M   'P 1'
#
loop_
_entity.id
_entity.type
_entity.pdbx_description
1 polymer ?
#
loop_
_entity_poly.entity_id
_entity_poly.type
_entity_poly.pdbx_seq_one_letter_code
_entity_poly.pdbx_strand_id
1 'polypeptide(L)'
;MEKVEIEYKISEAASKLGISIHTIRMYEKEGLILPHKSITNQRIYTEEDIHRIQCIRRAINESKISIRGLKTLYSLIPCWEIVQCSEEDRRVCPAYTSVTKPCWISKGKTTSCAKKDCRNCEVYKSLSDCNRIKDAIKKVRSVR
;
A
#
# COMPACT_ATOMS: atom_id res chain seq x y z
N MET A 1 6.84 -17.55 20.59
CA MET A 1 5.38 -17.62 20.40
C MET A 1 5.08 -17.07 19.02
N GLU A 2 4.76 -17.92 18.06
CA GLU A 2 4.43 -17.50 16.69
C GLU A 2 3.15 -16.66 16.72
N LYS A 3 3.21 -15.46 16.15
CA LYS A 3 2.09 -14.54 16.07
C LYS A 3 1.17 -15.06 14.97
N VAL A 4 0.04 -15.67 15.32
CA VAL A 4 -0.95 -16.10 14.33
C VAL A 4 -1.53 -14.85 13.68
N GLU A 5 -1.16 -14.59 12.42
CA GLU A 5 -1.69 -13.47 11.62
C GLU A 5 -3.10 -13.87 11.16
N ILE A 6 -4.11 -13.10 11.55
CA ILE A 6 -5.50 -13.39 11.17
C ILE A 6 -5.67 -13.09 9.67
N GLU A 7 -6.05 -14.12 8.92
CA GLU A 7 -6.36 -14.00 7.49
C GLU A 7 -7.87 -14.11 7.23
N TYR A 8 -8.36 -13.26 6.35
CA TYR A 8 -9.76 -13.22 5.91
C TYR A 8 -9.85 -13.61 4.44
N LYS A 9 -10.76 -14.51 4.09
CA LYS A 9 -11.19 -14.70 2.69
C LYS A 9 -11.88 -13.45 2.18
N ILE A 10 -11.94 -13.27 0.86
CA ILE A 10 -12.56 -12.08 0.25
C ILE A 10 -14.00 -11.83 0.70
N SER A 11 -14.81 -12.87 0.91
CA SER A 11 -16.18 -12.75 1.41
C SER A 11 -16.23 -12.27 2.86
N GLU A 12 -15.32 -12.76 3.70
CA GLU A 12 -15.20 -12.39 5.11
C GLU A 12 -14.72 -10.94 5.24
N ALA A 13 -13.71 -10.55 4.45
CA ALA A 13 -13.23 -9.18 4.38
C ALA A 13 -14.33 -8.22 3.90
N ALA A 14 -15.06 -8.59 2.84
CA ALA A 14 -16.18 -7.81 2.32
C ALA A 14 -17.29 -7.60 3.38
N SER A 15 -17.64 -8.67 4.10
CA SER A 15 -18.62 -8.62 5.20
C SER A 15 -18.13 -7.73 6.35
N LYS A 16 -16.90 -7.96 6.85
CA LYS A 16 -16.30 -7.17 7.94
C LYS A 16 -16.20 -5.68 7.61
N LEU A 17 -15.94 -5.36 6.34
CA LEU A 17 -15.86 -3.97 5.87
C LEU A 17 -17.22 -3.38 5.53
N GLY A 18 -18.28 -4.18 5.34
CA GLY A 18 -19.56 -3.69 4.82
C GLY A 18 -19.42 -3.11 3.41
N ILE A 19 -18.73 -3.82 2.51
CA ILE A 19 -18.62 -3.48 1.08
C ILE A 19 -18.85 -4.70 0.19
N SER A 20 -19.09 -4.45 -1.09
CA SER A 20 -19.14 -5.53 -2.07
C SER A 20 -17.75 -6.13 -2.33
N ILE A 21 -17.71 -7.42 -2.69
CA ILE A 21 -16.51 -8.09 -3.22
C ILE A 21 -15.96 -7.34 -4.45
N HIS A 22 -16.86 -6.78 -5.27
CA HIS A 22 -16.48 -6.00 -6.44
C HIS A 22 -15.65 -4.76 -6.05
N THR A 23 -16.01 -4.07 -4.97
CA THR A 23 -15.28 -2.91 -4.45
C THR A 23 -13.85 -3.28 -4.04
N ILE A 24 -13.65 -4.41 -3.36
CA ILE A 24 -12.30 -4.89 -3.00
C ILE A 24 -11.47 -5.16 -4.27
N ARG A 25 -12.05 -5.88 -5.24
CA ARG A 25 -11.37 -6.17 -6.52
C ARG A 25 -11.04 -4.91 -7.31
N MET A 26 -11.88 -3.87 -7.22
CA MET A 26 -11.62 -2.57 -7.83
C MET A 26 -10.39 -1.91 -7.19
N TYR A 27 -10.28 -1.92 -5.86
CA TYR A 27 -9.08 -1.40 -5.18
C TYR A 27 -7.81 -2.20 -5.52
N GLU A 28 -7.91 -3.52 -5.67
CA GLU A 28 -6.80 -4.36 -6.17
C GLU A 28 -6.39 -3.95 -7.58
N LYS A 29 -7.36 -3.85 -8.50
CA LYS A 29 -7.12 -3.46 -9.90
C LYS A 29 -6.46 -2.09 -10.00
N GLU A 30 -6.86 -1.16 -9.15
CA GLU A 30 -6.30 0.20 -9.12
C GLU A 30 -4.92 0.29 -8.47
N GLY A 31 -4.43 -0.81 -7.88
CA GLY A 31 -3.14 -0.87 -7.22
C GLY A 31 -3.10 -0.18 -5.85
N LEU A 32 -4.27 0.08 -5.27
CA LEU A 32 -4.39 0.59 -3.91
C LEU A 32 -4.15 -0.52 -2.88
N ILE A 33 -4.39 -1.78 -3.25
CA ILE A 33 -4.14 -2.98 -2.45
C ILE A 33 -3.45 -4.00 -3.35
N LEU A 34 -2.44 -4.69 -2.83
CA LEU A 34 -1.78 -5.79 -3.54
C LEU A 34 -2.57 -7.08 -3.32
N PRO A 35 -3.02 -7.77 -4.39
CA PRO A 35 -3.69 -9.05 -4.24
C PRO A 35 -2.74 -10.07 -3.62
N HIS A 36 -3.26 -10.89 -2.71
CA HIS A 36 -2.55 -12.01 -2.11
C HIS A 36 -3.44 -13.24 -2.13
N LYS A 37 -2.83 -14.40 -2.36
CA LYS A 37 -3.55 -15.66 -2.43
C LYS A 37 -2.88 -16.71 -1.55
N SER A 38 -3.69 -17.51 -0.90
CA SER A 38 -3.25 -18.69 -0.16
C SER A 38 -2.65 -19.73 -1.10
N ILE A 39 -2.02 -20.75 -0.52
CA ILE A 39 -1.55 -21.94 -1.25
C ILE A 39 -2.69 -22.65 -2.02
N THR A 40 -3.93 -22.53 -1.54
CA THR A 40 -5.13 -23.04 -2.20
C THR A 40 -5.70 -22.10 -3.26
N ASN A 41 -4.93 -21.09 -3.70
CA ASN A 41 -5.27 -20.11 -4.73
C ASN A 41 -6.51 -19.24 -4.40
N GLN A 42 -6.86 -19.12 -3.12
CA GLN A 42 -7.95 -18.27 -2.63
C GLN A 42 -7.42 -16.90 -2.21
N ARG A 43 -8.13 -15.82 -2.53
CA ARG A 43 -7.75 -14.47 -2.08
C ARG A 43 -7.90 -14.36 -0.56
N ILE A 44 -6.84 -13.90 0.08
CA ILE A 44 -6.74 -13.71 1.53
C ILE A 44 -6.27 -12.28 1.84
N TYR A 45 -6.76 -11.73 2.94
CA TYR A 45 -6.52 -10.38 3.40
C TYR A 45 -6.10 -10.41 4.86
N THR A 46 -5.09 -9.64 5.23
CA THR A 46 -4.68 -9.51 6.64
C THR A 46 -5.42 -8.36 7.31
N GLU A 47 -5.30 -8.21 8.62
CA GLU A 47 -5.86 -7.06 9.34
C GLU A 47 -5.29 -5.73 8.79
N GLU A 48 -4.04 -5.68 8.34
CA GLU A 48 -3.45 -4.51 7.68
C GLU A 48 -4.18 -4.15 6.37
N ASP A 49 -4.63 -5.13 5.59
CA ASP A 49 -5.45 -4.83 4.41
C ASP A 49 -6.80 -4.25 4.79
N ILE A 50 -7.42 -4.77 5.86
CA ILE A 50 -8.69 -4.24 6.36
C ILE A 50 -8.51 -2.77 6.74
N HIS A 51 -7.48 -2.44 7.54
CA HIS A 51 -7.18 -1.06 7.92
C HIS A 51 -6.93 -0.17 6.70
N ARG A 52 -6.24 -0.69 5.69
CA ARG A 52 -5.97 0.01 4.44
C ARG A 52 -7.26 0.30 3.68
N ILE A 53 -8.14 -0.69 3.55
CA ILE A 53 -9.44 -0.52 2.90
C ILE A 53 -10.28 0.50 3.65
N GLN A 54 -10.32 0.46 4.98
CA GLN A 54 -11.04 1.45 5.79
C GLN A 54 -10.50 2.86 5.55
N CYS A 55 -9.18 3.04 5.54
CA CYS A 55 -8.56 4.34 5.24
C CYS A 55 -8.94 4.84 3.83
N ILE A 56 -8.82 3.98 2.81
CA ILE A 56 -9.23 4.28 1.43
C ILE A 56 -10.70 4.72 1.38
N ARG A 57 -11.58 4.00 2.07
CA ARG A 57 -13.01 4.30 2.10
C ARG A 57 -13.32 5.63 2.76
N ARG A 58 -12.72 5.93 3.92
CA ARG A 58 -12.89 7.24 4.57
C ARG A 58 -12.44 8.37 3.65
N ALA A 59 -11.26 8.24 3.04
CA ALA A 59 -10.75 9.22 2.11
C ALA A 59 -11.68 9.47 0.91
N ILE A 60 -12.28 8.42 0.34
CA ILE A 60 -13.24 8.54 -0.78
C ILE A 60 -14.59 9.11 -0.31
N ASN A 61 -15.16 8.58 0.76
CA ASN A 61 -16.54 8.88 1.15
C ASN A 61 -16.68 10.18 1.93
N GLU A 62 -15.73 10.46 2.82
CA GLU A 62 -15.77 11.63 3.71
C GLU A 62 -15.00 12.79 3.09
N SER A 63 -13.77 12.55 2.65
CA SER A 63 -12.90 13.61 2.08
C SER A 63 -13.05 13.81 0.57
N LYS A 64 -13.89 13.01 -0.10
CA LYS A 64 -14.14 13.07 -1.56
C LYS A 64 -12.88 12.96 -2.42
N ILE A 65 -11.86 12.27 -1.92
CA ILE A 65 -10.61 12.04 -2.66
C ILE A 65 -10.87 10.97 -3.72
N SER A 66 -10.52 11.27 -4.97
CA SER A 66 -10.62 10.29 -6.06
C SER A 66 -9.57 9.17 -5.93
N ILE A 67 -9.80 8.04 -6.60
CA ILE A 67 -8.81 6.94 -6.69
C ILE A 67 -7.46 7.45 -7.23
N ARG A 68 -7.49 8.34 -8.24
CA ARG A 68 -6.27 8.98 -8.76
C ARG A 68 -5.59 9.82 -7.69
N GLY A 69 -6.36 10.60 -6.93
CA GLY A 69 -5.86 11.37 -5.79
C GLY A 69 -5.19 10.48 -4.74
N LEU A 70 -5.79 9.34 -4.39
CA LEU A 70 -5.20 8.37 -3.47
C LEU A 70 -3.88 7.80 -3.99
N LYS A 71 -3.80 7.44 -5.28
CA LYS A 71 -2.57 6.94 -5.90
C LYS A 71 -1.45 7.98 -5.88
N THR A 72 -1.80 9.24 -6.11
CA THR A 72 -0.87 10.36 -5.95
C THR A 72 -0.46 10.56 -4.49
N LEU A 73 -1.38 10.49 -3.52
CA LEU A 73 -1.00 10.59 -2.11
C LEU A 73 -0.06 9.45 -1.69
N TYR A 74 -0.31 8.22 -2.15
CA TYR A 74 0.55 7.09 -1.85
C TYR A 74 1.90 7.14 -2.60
N SER A 75 2.01 7.87 -3.72
CA SER A 75 3.30 8.09 -4.39
C SER A 75 4.21 9.02 -3.60
N LEU A 76 3.65 9.86 -2.72
CA LEU A 76 4.42 10.75 -1.83
C LEU A 76 4.99 10.03 -0.61
N ILE A 77 4.71 8.75 -0.43
CA ILE A 77 5.30 7.95 0.64
C ILE A 77 6.82 7.88 0.45
N PRO A 78 7.62 8.21 1.48
CA PRO A 78 9.08 8.22 1.39
C PRO A 78 9.67 6.81 1.45
N CYS A 79 9.41 5.99 0.44
CA CYS A 79 9.86 4.61 0.45
C CYS A 79 11.39 4.49 0.56
N TRP A 80 12.14 5.45 0.01
CA TRP A 80 13.60 5.50 0.07
C TRP A 80 14.13 5.63 1.49
N GLU A 81 13.42 6.32 2.37
CA GLU A 81 13.78 6.46 3.78
C GLU A 81 13.50 5.17 4.53
N ILE A 82 12.35 4.55 4.25
CA ILE A 82 11.92 3.31 4.93
C ILE A 82 12.83 2.14 4.55
N VAL A 83 13.16 1.98 3.27
CA VAL A 83 14.02 0.88 2.81
C VAL A 83 15.51 1.25 2.71
N GLN A 84 15.88 2.44 3.19
CA GLN A 84 17.27 2.94 3.22
C GLN A 84 17.95 2.84 1.84
N CYS A 85 17.30 3.38 0.80
CA CYS A 85 17.89 3.45 -0.54
C CYS A 85 19.00 4.49 -0.59
N SER A 86 20.11 4.15 -1.25
CA SER A 86 21.15 5.12 -1.57
C SER A 86 20.64 6.21 -2.50
N GLU A 87 21.37 7.32 -2.55
CA GLU A 87 21.01 8.45 -3.40
C GLU A 87 21.10 8.08 -4.89
N GLU A 88 22.12 7.32 -5.27
CA GLU A 88 22.33 6.83 -6.64
C GLU A 88 21.16 5.96 -7.09
N ASP A 89 20.73 5.02 -6.24
CA ASP A 89 19.61 4.11 -6.51
C ASP A 89 18.30 4.88 -6.70
N ARG A 90 17.97 5.82 -5.79
CA ARG A 90 16.69 6.52 -5.86
C ARG A 90 16.60 7.48 -7.04
N ARG A 91 17.71 8.10 -7.46
CA ARG A 91 17.73 9.03 -8.62
C ARG A 91 17.27 8.37 -9.93
N VAL A 92 17.54 7.07 -10.10
CA VAL A 92 17.12 6.29 -11.27
C VAL A 92 15.83 5.49 -11.03
N CYS A 93 15.23 5.58 -9.83
CA CYS A 93 14.07 4.78 -9.46
C CYS A 93 12.76 5.42 -9.96
N PRO A 94 11.94 4.73 -10.76
CA PRO A 94 10.68 5.28 -11.27
C PRO A 94 9.63 5.55 -10.17
N ALA A 95 9.77 4.91 -9.01
CA ALA A 95 8.93 5.21 -7.85
C ALA A 95 9.30 6.51 -7.14
N TYR A 96 10.56 6.94 -7.24
CA TYR A 96 11.04 8.19 -6.65
C TYR A 96 10.76 9.38 -7.59
N THR A 97 10.93 9.17 -8.89
CA THR A 97 10.80 10.24 -9.90
C THR A 97 9.36 10.47 -10.38
N SER A 98 8.43 9.53 -10.15
CA SER A 98 7.02 9.64 -10.55
C SER A 98 6.10 9.91 -9.38
N VAL A 99 5.15 10.84 -9.56
CA VAL A 99 4.11 11.18 -8.57
C VAL A 99 2.76 10.53 -8.85
N THR A 100 2.69 9.58 -9.79
CA THR A 100 1.40 9.06 -10.28
C THR A 100 0.92 7.78 -9.60
N LYS A 101 1.85 6.97 -9.07
CA LYS A 101 1.56 5.66 -8.49
C LYS A 101 2.51 5.39 -7.33
N PRO A 102 2.06 4.65 -6.31
CA PRO A 102 2.93 4.25 -5.21
C PRO A 102 4.06 3.33 -5.66
N CYS A 103 5.11 3.25 -4.83
CA CYS A 103 6.28 2.46 -5.16
C CYS A 103 5.92 1.00 -5.48
N TRP A 104 4.99 0.38 -4.76
CA TRP A 104 4.61 -1.03 -4.96
C TRP A 104 3.89 -1.33 -6.28
N ILE A 105 3.44 -0.33 -7.03
CA ILE A 105 2.88 -0.49 -8.39
C ILE A 105 3.87 -0.06 -9.48
N SER A 106 4.88 0.73 -9.12
CA SER A 106 5.90 1.19 -10.06
C SER A 106 6.69 0.01 -10.65
N LYS A 107 6.73 -0.07 -11.98
CA LYS A 107 7.49 -1.09 -12.74
C LYS A 107 8.87 -0.57 -13.08
N GLY A 108 9.81 -1.47 -13.38
CA GLY A 108 11.16 -1.09 -13.85
C GLY A 108 12.06 -0.53 -12.74
N LYS A 109 11.85 -0.93 -11.48
CA LYS A 109 12.80 -0.61 -10.40
C LYS A 109 14.10 -1.37 -10.66
N THR A 110 15.22 -0.66 -10.66
CA THR A 110 16.58 -1.22 -10.83
C THR A 110 17.34 -1.30 -9.52
N THR A 111 16.76 -0.78 -8.44
CA THR A 111 17.35 -0.71 -7.10
C THR A 111 17.22 -2.03 -6.33
N SER A 112 17.59 -2.04 -5.04
CA SER A 112 17.31 -3.14 -4.11
C SER A 112 15.85 -3.61 -4.06
N CYS A 113 14.91 -2.83 -4.63
CA CYS A 113 13.49 -3.16 -4.74
C CYS A 113 13.11 -3.94 -6.01
N ALA A 114 14.04 -4.14 -6.96
CA ALA A 114 13.77 -4.76 -8.26
C ALA A 114 13.19 -6.18 -8.18
N LYS A 115 13.67 -6.96 -7.20
CA LYS A 115 13.30 -8.38 -7.01
C LYS A 115 12.49 -8.62 -5.74
N LYS A 116 12.12 -7.57 -5.01
CA LYS A 116 11.39 -7.70 -3.74
C LYS A 116 9.89 -7.87 -4.00
N ASP A 117 9.31 -8.81 -3.28
CA ASP A 117 7.85 -8.89 -3.17
C ASP A 117 7.33 -7.69 -2.37
N CYS A 118 6.64 -6.78 -3.05
CA CYS A 118 6.10 -5.59 -2.42
C CYS A 118 5.01 -5.90 -1.39
N ARG A 119 4.36 -7.07 -1.46
CA ARG A 119 3.37 -7.51 -0.47
C ARG A 119 3.99 -7.67 0.92
N ASN A 120 5.25 -8.11 0.94
CA ASN A 120 6.04 -8.33 2.15
C ASN A 120 7.01 -7.19 2.45
N CYS A 121 7.00 -6.11 1.65
CA CYS A 121 7.85 -4.95 1.86
C CYS A 121 7.35 -4.10 3.03
N GLU A 122 8.26 -3.61 3.87
CA GLU A 122 7.93 -2.77 5.02
C GLU A 122 7.15 -1.51 4.62
N VAL A 123 7.43 -0.92 3.46
CA VAL A 123 6.68 0.25 2.96
C VAL A 123 5.19 -0.07 2.82
N TYR A 124 4.86 -1.27 2.32
CA TYR A 124 3.48 -1.71 2.18
C TYR A 124 2.92 -2.25 3.50
N LYS A 125 3.67 -3.00 4.31
CA LYS A 125 3.13 -3.54 5.57
C LYS A 125 2.90 -2.46 6.64
N SER A 126 3.86 -1.54 6.79
CA SER A 126 3.81 -0.54 7.86
C SER A 126 2.78 0.56 7.61
N LEU A 127 2.60 0.99 6.36
CA LEU A 127 1.72 2.10 5.99
C LEU A 127 0.32 1.62 5.58
N SER A 128 -0.30 0.87 6.49
CA SER A 128 -1.62 0.26 6.33
C SER A 128 -2.78 1.17 6.70
N ASP A 129 -2.55 2.33 7.31
CA ASP A 129 -3.63 3.28 7.62
C ASP A 129 -3.23 4.74 7.39
N CYS A 130 -4.23 5.61 7.39
CA CYS A 130 -4.09 7.03 7.08
C CYS A 130 -3.17 7.77 8.08
N ASN A 131 -3.17 7.39 9.36
CA ASN A 131 -2.35 8.05 10.38
C ASN A 131 -0.87 7.70 10.18
N ARG A 132 -0.58 6.42 9.95
CA ARG A 132 0.79 5.97 9.66
C ARG A 132 1.36 6.61 8.40
N ILE A 133 0.54 6.73 7.35
CA ILE A 133 0.93 7.45 6.12
C ILE A 133 1.22 8.91 6.43
N LYS A 134 0.33 9.59 7.16
CA LYS A 134 0.51 10.99 7.55
C LYS A 134 1.80 11.19 8.33
N ASP A 135 2.11 10.29 9.27
CA ASP A 135 3.31 10.37 10.09
C ASP A 135 4.58 10.09 9.30
N ALA A 136 4.55 9.15 8.35
CA ALA A 136 5.67 8.93 7.44
C ALA A 136 5.97 10.19 6.61
N ILE A 137 4.94 10.87 6.09
CA ILE A 137 5.10 12.10 5.31
C ILE A 137 5.63 13.26 6.17
N LYS A 138 5.16 13.39 7.42
CA LYS A 138 5.67 14.43 8.35
C LYS A 138 7.17 14.30 8.58
N LYS A 139 7.68 13.07 8.77
CA LYS A 139 9.08 12.82 9.12
C LYS A 139 10.06 13.34 8.07
N VAL A 140 9.69 13.31 6.79
CA VAL A 140 10.51 13.82 5.66
C VAL A 140 10.76 15.32 5.77
N ARG A 141 9.85 16.09 6.39
CA ARG A 141 9.97 17.54 6.53
C ARG A 141 10.89 18.00 7.65
N SER A 142 11.44 17.07 8.44
CA SER A 142 12.22 17.38 9.65
C SER A 142 13.73 17.49 9.40
N VAL A 143 14.22 17.17 8.20
CA VAL A 143 15.63 17.35 7.84
C VAL A 143 15.76 18.71 7.16
N ARG A 144 16.03 19.73 7.98
CA ARG A 144 16.76 20.92 7.58
C ARG A 144 18.22 20.73 7.91
#